data_AF-A0A7S2I3Z8-F1
#
_entry.id   AF-A0A7S2I3Z8-F1
#
_cell.length_a   1.000
_cell.length_b   1.000
_cell.length_c   1.000
_cell.angle_alpha   90.00
_cell.angle_beta   90.00
_cell.angle_gamma   90.00
#
_symmetry.space_group_name_H-M   'P 1'
#
loop_
_entity.id
_entity.type
_entity.pdbx_description
1 polymer ?
#
loop_
_entity_poly.entity_id
_entity_poly.type
_entity_poly.pdbx_seq_one_letter_code
_entity_poly.pdbx_strand_id
1 'polypeptide(L)'
;MTWSMFAIGWFSVGNYQRSVPHFLKGFHNAQPPFGVWTEYPAGAKDFPGCVNFVTGAGGFLQSLVFGTSGMRMRRDGLHFDPPPPSATGTAARRLVLHSFHYLGWRLRQEVTEASATYELLGGSGPQLCLEVPGTEPRELQPGGRASGPRGRSSIRVCQGAARPALQRRLSGQSAEVLV
;
A
#
# COMPACT_ATOMS: atom_id res chain seq x y z
N MET A 1 16.65 -3.52 -4.16
CA MET A 1 15.59 -3.34 -5.19
C MET A 1 15.04 -4.67 -5.70
N THR A 2 15.86 -5.52 -6.35
CA THR A 2 15.43 -6.79 -6.96
C THR A 2 14.62 -7.69 -6.02
N TRP A 3 15.08 -7.89 -4.78
CA TRP A 3 14.41 -8.73 -3.79
C TRP A 3 13.00 -8.24 -3.46
N SER A 4 12.81 -6.93 -3.38
CA SER A 4 11.52 -6.34 -3.08
C SER A 4 10.50 -6.61 -4.18
N MET A 5 10.91 -6.56 -5.45
CA MET A 5 10.02 -6.85 -6.58
C MET A 5 9.58 -8.31 -6.57
N PHE A 6 10.51 -9.24 -6.32
CA PHE A 6 10.16 -10.66 -6.15
C PHE A 6 9.25 -10.90 -4.94
N ALA A 7 9.53 -10.27 -3.80
CA ALA A 7 8.68 -10.38 -2.62
C ALA A 7 7.24 -9.93 -2.94
N ILE A 8 7.06 -8.74 -3.52
CA ILE A 8 5.75 -8.19 -3.91
C ILE A 8 5.04 -9.13 -4.90
N GLY A 9 5.75 -9.63 -5.91
CA GLY A 9 5.19 -10.55 -6.90
C GLY A 9 4.70 -11.84 -6.26
N TRP A 10 5.52 -12.50 -5.44
CA TRP A 10 5.15 -13.74 -4.77
C TRP A 10 4.04 -13.54 -3.73
N PHE A 11 4.02 -12.42 -3.01
CA PHE A 11 2.87 -12.06 -2.15
C PHE A 11 1.58 -11.99 -2.96
N SER A 12 1.60 -11.34 -4.13
CA SER A 12 0.40 -11.12 -4.93
C SER A 12 -0.23 -12.37 -5.53
N VAL A 13 0.53 -13.48 -5.60
CA VAL A 13 0.04 -14.78 -6.07
C VAL A 13 -0.11 -15.80 -4.92
N GLY A 14 0.03 -15.37 -3.67
CA GLY A 14 -0.14 -16.22 -2.49
C GLY A 14 0.99 -17.25 -2.26
N ASN A 15 2.13 -17.13 -2.93
CA ASN A 15 3.25 -18.06 -2.76
C ASN A 15 4.22 -17.56 -1.69
N TYR A 16 3.86 -17.77 -0.43
CA TYR A 16 4.62 -17.23 0.70
C TYR A 16 5.95 -17.92 0.95
N GLN A 17 6.06 -19.21 0.61
CA GLN A 17 7.34 -19.94 0.65
C GLN A 17 8.41 -19.26 -0.21
N ARG A 18 8.01 -18.67 -1.35
CA ARG A 18 8.91 -17.89 -2.20
C ARG A 18 9.01 -16.43 -1.77
N SER A 19 7.96 -15.78 -1.25
CA SER A 19 8.03 -14.37 -0.85
C SER A 19 8.94 -14.14 0.36
N VAL A 20 8.87 -15.02 1.37
CA VAL A 20 9.60 -14.89 2.64
C VAL A 20 11.11 -14.67 2.46
N PRO A 21 11.87 -15.53 1.76
CA PRO A 21 13.32 -15.35 1.63
C PRO A 21 13.66 -14.04 0.89
N HIS A 22 12.82 -13.58 -0.03
CA HIS A 22 13.05 -12.32 -0.73
C HIS A 22 12.73 -11.10 0.14
N PHE A 23 11.67 -11.17 0.95
CA PHE A 23 11.32 -10.12 1.89
C PHE A 23 12.40 -9.95 2.96
N LEU A 24 12.84 -11.07 3.56
CA LEU A 24 13.84 -11.06 4.64
C LEU A 24 15.22 -10.56 4.16
N LYS A 25 15.61 -10.83 2.91
CA LYS A 25 16.84 -10.27 2.32
C LYS A 25 16.90 -8.75 2.36
N GLY A 26 15.77 -8.05 2.36
CA GLY A 26 15.74 -6.59 2.44
C GLY A 26 16.34 -6.03 3.74
N PHE A 27 16.28 -6.78 4.84
CA PHE A 27 16.85 -6.37 6.13
C PHE A 27 18.37 -6.44 6.16
N HIS A 28 18.99 -7.37 5.41
CA HIS A 28 20.44 -7.56 5.44
C HIS A 28 21.23 -6.35 4.90
N ASN A 29 20.57 -5.50 4.12
CA ASN A 29 21.13 -4.28 3.57
C ASN A 29 21.08 -3.10 4.55
N ALA A 30 20.35 -3.19 5.67
CA ALA A 30 20.31 -2.15 6.69
C ALA A 30 21.41 -2.39 7.74
N GLN A 31 22.27 -1.39 7.93
CA GLN A 31 23.45 -1.50 8.78
C GLN A 31 23.25 -0.85 10.15
N PRO A 32 23.61 -1.53 11.25
CA PRO A 32 23.60 -0.93 12.58
C PRO A 32 24.70 0.16 12.70
N PRO A 33 24.60 1.04 13.71
CA PRO A 33 23.49 1.18 14.65
C PRO A 33 22.33 2.04 14.12
N PHE A 34 22.52 2.72 12.99
CA PHE A 34 21.62 3.76 12.51
C PHE A 34 20.63 3.31 11.43
N GLY A 35 20.71 2.05 10.98
CA GLY A 35 19.85 1.52 9.92
C GLY A 35 20.17 2.09 8.54
N VAL A 36 21.42 2.52 8.30
CA VAL A 36 21.86 3.03 6.99
C VAL A 36 21.81 1.91 5.97
N TRP A 37 21.18 2.15 4.82
CA TRP A 37 21.13 1.17 3.75
C TRP A 37 22.42 1.17 2.91
N THR A 38 22.99 0.00 2.72
CA THR A 38 24.10 -0.28 1.79
C THR A 38 23.59 -1.09 0.60
N GLU A 39 24.26 -0.99 -0.54
CA GLU A 39 23.91 -1.74 -1.75
C GLU A 39 24.10 -3.25 -1.56
N TYR A 40 25.17 -3.63 -0.87
CA TYR A 40 25.45 -5.01 -0.50
C TYR A 40 25.33 -5.21 1.01
N PRO A 41 24.88 -6.40 1.46
CA PRO A 41 24.80 -6.71 2.89
C PRO A 41 26.20 -6.86 3.50
N ALA A 42 26.31 -6.67 4.82
CA ALA A 42 27.55 -6.90 5.55
C ALA A 42 28.10 -8.33 5.29
N GLY A 43 29.41 -8.43 5.07
CA GLY A 43 30.09 -9.69 4.74
C GLY A 43 30.03 -10.10 3.27
N ALA A 44 29.32 -9.37 2.40
CA ALA A 44 29.44 -9.57 0.95
C ALA A 44 30.82 -9.12 0.44
N LYS A 45 31.31 -9.77 -0.63
CA LYS A 45 32.57 -9.44 -1.29
C LYS A 45 32.67 -7.95 -1.67
N ASP A 46 31.58 -7.39 -2.16
CA ASP A 46 31.51 -6.02 -2.68
C ASP A 46 30.96 -5.02 -1.64
N PHE A 47 30.94 -5.39 -0.36
CA PHE A 47 30.47 -4.50 0.72
C PHE A 47 31.33 -3.23 0.85
N PRO A 48 30.72 -2.04 1.09
CA PRO A 48 29.28 -1.79 1.20
C PRO A 48 28.58 -1.56 -0.15
N GLY A 49 29.32 -1.42 -1.24
CA GLY A 49 28.84 -0.83 -2.49
C GLY A 49 28.40 0.61 -2.26
N CYS A 50 27.34 1.05 -2.93
CA CYS A 50 26.74 2.35 -2.68
C CYS A 50 26.25 2.46 -1.22
N VAL A 51 26.73 3.46 -0.48
CA VAL A 51 26.22 3.84 0.84
C VAL A 51 25.04 4.79 0.71
N ASN A 52 24.13 4.79 1.69
CA ASN A 52 22.83 5.45 1.56
C ASN A 52 22.11 5.00 0.28
N PHE A 53 22.06 3.68 0.05
CA PHE A 53 21.46 3.10 -1.14
C PHE A 53 19.92 3.25 -1.09
N VAL A 54 19.44 4.45 -1.40
CA VAL A 54 18.02 4.83 -1.34
C VAL A 54 17.16 3.94 -2.24
N THR A 55 17.72 3.47 -3.35
CA THR A 55 17.05 2.50 -4.23
C THR A 55 16.78 1.17 -3.53
N GLY A 56 17.68 0.72 -2.65
CA GLY A 56 17.49 -0.44 -1.78
C GLY A 56 16.42 -0.19 -0.72
N ALA A 57 16.56 0.90 0.02
CA ALA A 57 15.65 1.33 1.08
C ALA A 57 14.20 1.51 0.55
N GLY A 58 14.06 2.25 -0.55
CA GLY A 58 12.77 2.50 -1.22
C GLY A 58 12.15 1.21 -1.77
N GLY A 59 12.96 0.31 -2.32
CA GLY A 59 12.47 -1.03 -2.70
C GLY A 59 11.91 -1.79 -1.49
N PHE A 60 12.64 -1.82 -0.38
CA PHE A 60 12.17 -2.49 0.83
C PHE A 60 10.87 -1.88 1.35
N LEU A 61 10.76 -0.54 1.39
CA LEU A 61 9.52 0.16 1.73
C LEU A 61 8.37 -0.22 0.80
N GLN A 62 8.60 -0.33 -0.51
CA GLN A 62 7.58 -0.80 -1.45
C GLN A 62 7.10 -2.22 -1.12
N SER A 63 7.97 -3.11 -0.62
CA SER A 63 7.54 -4.46 -0.22
C SER A 63 6.65 -4.46 1.03
N LEU A 64 6.84 -3.50 1.94
CA LEU A 64 5.92 -3.25 3.05
C LEU A 64 4.61 -2.63 2.55
N VAL A 65 4.67 -1.63 1.66
CA VAL A 65 3.48 -0.88 1.23
C VAL A 65 2.63 -1.62 0.22
N PHE A 66 3.21 -2.42 -0.68
CA PHE A 66 2.49 -3.11 -1.76
C PHE A 66 2.56 -4.63 -1.66
N GLY A 67 3.49 -5.17 -0.87
CA GLY A 67 3.53 -6.61 -0.57
C GLY A 67 2.57 -6.96 0.56
N THR A 68 2.80 -6.42 1.76
CA THR A 68 2.08 -6.87 2.97
C THR A 68 0.67 -6.30 3.12
N SER A 69 0.36 -5.17 2.48
CA SER A 69 -1.01 -4.62 2.39
C SER A 69 -1.86 -5.28 1.29
N GLY A 70 -1.21 -5.94 0.33
CA GLY A 70 -1.83 -6.36 -0.94
C GLY A 70 -2.36 -5.21 -1.81
N MET A 71 -2.00 -3.96 -1.52
CA MET A 71 -2.59 -2.76 -2.13
C MET A 71 -2.22 -2.62 -3.61
N ARG A 72 -3.20 -2.32 -4.47
CA ARG A 72 -3.03 -2.01 -5.89
C ARG A 72 -3.97 -0.88 -6.30
N MET A 73 -3.43 0.13 -6.96
CA MET A 73 -4.24 1.15 -7.61
C MET A 73 -4.71 0.64 -8.97
N ARG A 74 -6.01 0.76 -9.23
CA ARG A 74 -6.64 0.42 -10.51
C ARG A 74 -7.53 1.57 -10.95
N ARG A 75 -8.02 1.53 -12.19
CA ARG A 75 -8.87 2.59 -12.77
C ARG A 75 -10.13 2.88 -11.95
N ASP A 76 -10.65 1.85 -11.29
CA ASP A 76 -11.92 1.85 -10.55
C ASP A 76 -11.75 2.03 -9.04
N GLY A 77 -10.52 2.06 -8.52
CA GLY A 77 -10.29 2.27 -7.09
C GLY A 77 -8.97 1.73 -6.55
N LEU A 78 -8.90 1.67 -5.23
CA LEU A 78 -7.80 1.08 -4.49
C LEU A 78 -8.19 -0.33 -4.04
N HIS A 79 -7.50 -1.34 -4.55
CA HIS A 79 -7.78 -2.75 -4.28
C HIS A 79 -6.78 -3.30 -3.27
N PHE A 80 -7.22 -4.25 -2.46
CA PHE A 80 -6.42 -4.91 -1.44
C PHE A 80 -6.64 -6.41 -1.49
N ASP A 81 -5.58 -7.19 -1.32
CA ASP A 81 -5.63 -8.62 -1.05
C ASP A 81 -4.47 -8.98 -0.10
N PRO A 82 -4.55 -8.56 1.18
CA PRO A 82 -3.41 -8.62 2.08
C PRO A 82 -3.05 -10.07 2.45
N PRO A 83 -1.77 -10.47 2.34
CA PRO A 83 -1.30 -11.72 2.91
C PRO A 83 -1.45 -11.70 4.45
N PRO A 84 -1.49 -12.86 5.11
CA PRO A 84 -1.43 -12.88 6.56
C PRO A 84 -0.08 -12.31 7.05
N PRO A 85 -0.02 -11.58 8.18
CA PRO A 85 1.24 -11.03 8.70
C PRO A 85 2.36 -12.08 8.86
N SER A 86 2.00 -13.32 9.24
CA SER A 86 2.92 -14.46 9.30
C SER A 86 3.59 -14.80 7.97
N ALA A 87 3.00 -14.45 6.82
CA ALA A 87 3.61 -14.65 5.50
C ALA A 87 4.85 -13.78 5.25
N THR A 88 5.16 -12.83 6.14
CA THR A 88 6.43 -12.10 6.10
C THR A 88 7.62 -12.96 6.53
N GLY A 89 7.38 -14.09 7.21
CA GLY A 89 8.43 -14.90 7.83
C GLY A 89 9.02 -14.26 9.07
N THR A 90 8.41 -13.18 9.58
CA THR A 90 8.73 -12.56 10.87
C THR A 90 7.77 -13.07 11.94
N ALA A 91 8.00 -12.69 13.21
CA ALA A 91 7.05 -12.97 14.30
C ALA A 91 5.82 -12.05 14.29
N ALA A 92 5.68 -11.14 13.32
CA ALA A 92 4.58 -10.19 13.27
C ALA A 92 3.23 -10.90 13.08
N ARG A 93 2.26 -10.56 13.94
CA ARG A 93 0.86 -11.03 13.86
C ARG A 93 -0.12 -9.93 13.44
N ARG A 94 0.39 -8.71 13.28
CA ARG A 94 -0.36 -7.52 12.94
C ARG A 94 0.52 -6.56 12.16
N LEU A 95 0.00 -6.05 11.05
CA LEU A 95 0.66 -5.02 10.24
C LEU A 95 -0.27 -3.83 10.09
N VAL A 96 0.29 -2.63 10.22
CA VAL A 96 -0.47 -1.38 10.11
C VAL A 96 0.20 -0.49 9.09
N LEU A 97 -0.47 -0.27 7.96
CA LEU A 97 -0.14 0.83 7.06
C LEU A 97 -0.88 2.05 7.58
N HIS A 98 -0.21 2.85 8.40
CA HIS A 98 -0.87 3.82 9.27
C HIS A 98 -1.50 4.99 8.53
N SER A 99 -0.79 5.63 7.61
CA SER A 99 -1.25 6.87 6.99
C SER A 99 -0.78 6.95 5.54
N PHE A 100 -1.70 6.69 4.62
CA PHE A 100 -1.50 6.92 3.19
C PHE A 100 -2.64 7.78 2.63
N HIS A 101 -2.34 8.57 1.60
CA HIS A 101 -3.30 9.50 1.02
C HIS A 101 -3.91 8.93 -0.25
N TYR A 102 -5.23 9.07 -0.40
CA TYR A 102 -5.97 8.68 -1.59
C TYR A 102 -7.19 9.59 -1.76
N LEU A 103 -7.29 10.26 -2.92
CA LEU A 103 -8.39 11.16 -3.27
C LEU A 103 -8.73 12.21 -2.20
N GLY A 104 -7.71 12.81 -1.58
CA GLY A 104 -7.86 13.82 -0.53
C GLY A 104 -8.15 13.28 0.86
N TRP A 105 -8.34 11.97 1.00
CA TRP A 105 -8.47 11.29 2.28
C TRP A 105 -7.14 10.72 2.76
N ARG A 106 -6.96 10.71 4.08
CA ARG A 106 -5.90 9.98 4.77
C ARG A 106 -6.47 8.68 5.33
N LEU A 107 -5.91 7.57 4.92
CA LEU A 107 -6.39 6.22 5.21
C LEU A 107 -5.38 5.47 6.08
N ARG A 108 -5.93 4.54 6.85
CA ARG A 108 -5.20 3.50 7.58
C ARG A 108 -5.73 2.14 7.16
N GLN A 109 -4.81 1.19 6.97
CA GLN A 109 -5.12 -0.23 6.89
C GLN A 109 -4.45 -0.95 8.05
N GLU A 110 -5.20 -1.86 8.66
CA GLU A 110 -4.70 -2.79 9.66
C GLU A 110 -5.04 -4.21 9.25
N VAL A 111 -4.03 -5.08 9.23
CA VAL A 111 -4.14 -6.48 8.83
C VAL A 111 -3.72 -7.36 9.98
N THR A 112 -4.58 -8.30 10.37
CA THR A 112 -4.27 -9.40 11.30
C THR A 112 -4.25 -10.71 10.53
N GLU A 113 -4.04 -11.85 11.20
CA GLU A 113 -4.12 -13.16 10.54
C GLU A 113 -5.50 -13.43 9.91
N ALA A 114 -6.57 -12.91 10.53
CA ALA A 114 -7.95 -13.24 10.19
C ALA A 114 -8.75 -12.07 9.60
N SER A 115 -8.36 -10.81 9.83
CA SER A 115 -9.14 -9.64 9.45
C SER A 115 -8.33 -8.56 8.76
N ALA A 116 -9.03 -7.75 7.96
CA ALA A 116 -8.53 -6.47 7.46
C ALA A 116 -9.49 -5.35 7.90
N THR A 117 -8.93 -4.27 8.44
CA THR A 117 -9.67 -3.10 8.91
C THR A 117 -9.17 -1.86 8.18
N TYR A 118 -10.11 -1.02 7.77
CA TYR A 118 -9.85 0.24 7.10
C TYR A 118 -10.45 1.39 7.90
N GLU A 119 -9.72 2.50 7.99
CA GLU A 119 -10.14 3.68 8.73
C GLU A 119 -9.82 4.94 7.91
N LEU A 120 -10.79 5.85 7.81
CA LEU A 120 -10.55 7.21 7.33
C LEU A 120 -10.08 8.06 8.51
N LEU A 121 -8.80 8.40 8.54
CA LEU A 121 -8.21 9.21 9.61
C LEU A 121 -8.57 10.70 9.50
N GLY A 122 -9.13 11.13 8.37
CA GLY A 122 -9.50 12.51 8.09
C GLY A 122 -9.06 12.97 6.71
N GLY A 123 -9.40 14.20 6.35
CA GLY A 123 -9.18 14.77 5.03
C GLY A 123 -10.48 15.29 4.42
N SER A 124 -10.46 15.56 3.13
CA SER A 124 -11.63 15.99 2.37
C SER A 124 -11.55 15.43 0.95
N GLY A 125 -12.65 14.85 0.48
CA GLY A 125 -12.69 14.16 -0.80
C GLY A 125 -14.07 13.61 -1.12
N PRO A 126 -14.22 12.89 -2.24
CA PRO A 126 -15.48 12.21 -2.55
C PRO A 126 -15.79 11.15 -1.51
N GLN A 127 -17.08 10.84 -1.32
CA GLN A 127 -17.52 9.78 -0.41
C GLN A 127 -16.94 8.43 -0.86
N LEU A 128 -16.25 7.73 0.05
CA LEU A 128 -15.59 6.46 -0.22
C LEU A 128 -16.39 5.29 0.36
N CYS A 129 -16.46 4.20 -0.38
CA CYS A 129 -17.09 2.95 0.00
C CYS A 129 -16.06 1.83 0.06
N LEU A 130 -16.13 1.03 1.13
CA LEU A 130 -15.45 -0.25 1.24
C LEU A 130 -16.34 -1.34 0.64
N GLU A 131 -15.81 -2.07 -0.33
CA GLU A 131 -16.43 -3.23 -0.94
C GLU A 131 -15.66 -4.48 -0.53
N VAL A 132 -16.37 -5.44 0.07
CA VAL A 132 -15.86 -6.79 0.35
C VAL A 132 -16.73 -7.77 -0.42
N PRO A 133 -16.14 -8.72 -1.19
CA PRO A 133 -16.91 -9.70 -1.95
C PRO A 133 -17.94 -10.44 -1.08
N GLY A 134 -19.18 -10.53 -1.56
CA GLY A 134 -20.28 -11.19 -0.85
C GLY A 134 -20.94 -10.33 0.24
N THR A 135 -20.61 -9.04 0.34
CA THR A 135 -21.26 -8.10 1.26
C THR A 135 -21.69 -6.83 0.53
N GLU A 136 -22.71 -6.16 1.06
CA GLU A 136 -23.10 -4.83 0.57
C GLU A 136 -21.98 -3.81 0.80
N PRO A 137 -21.76 -2.87 -0.15
CA PRO A 137 -20.81 -1.78 0.02
C PRO A 137 -21.10 -0.97 1.29
N ARG A 138 -20.04 -0.63 2.02
CA ARG A 138 -20.14 0.14 3.27
C ARG A 138 -19.50 1.50 3.09
N GLU A 139 -20.24 2.56 3.34
CA GLU A 139 -19.69 3.91 3.37
C GLU A 139 -18.65 4.04 4.49
N LEU A 140 -17.49 4.60 4.15
CA LEU A 140 -16.47 4.95 5.11
C LEU A 140 -16.74 6.35 5.65
N GLN A 141 -16.79 6.47 6.98
CA GLN A 141 -16.99 7.74 7.68
C GLN A 141 -15.64 8.23 8.26
N PRO A 142 -15.35 9.54 8.27
CA PRO A 142 -14.18 10.07 8.97
C PRO A 142 -14.17 9.66 10.46
N GLY A 143 -13.04 9.12 10.93
CA GLY A 143 -12.89 8.51 12.26
C GLY A 143 -13.54 7.13 12.40
N GLY A 144 -14.33 6.69 11.42
CA GLY A 144 -14.99 5.40 11.39
C GLY A 144 -14.06 4.27 10.95
N ARG A 145 -14.29 3.08 11.51
CA ARG A 145 -13.58 1.83 11.16
C ARG A 145 -14.53 0.88 10.46
N ALA A 146 -14.06 0.29 9.37
CA ALA A 146 -14.76 -0.78 8.68
C ALA A 146 -13.86 -2.02 8.61
N SER A 147 -14.34 -3.13 9.17
CA SER A 147 -13.61 -4.41 9.23
C SER A 147 -14.33 -5.50 8.44
N GLY A 148 -13.55 -6.41 7.88
CA GLY A 148 -14.02 -7.62 7.24
C GLY A 148 -13.01 -8.77 7.40
N PRO A 149 -13.34 -9.98 6.89
CA PRO A 149 -12.37 -11.06 6.80
C PRO A 149 -11.16 -10.61 5.98
N ARG A 150 -9.97 -11.09 6.32
CA ARG A 150 -8.76 -10.82 5.55
C ARG A 150 -8.90 -11.42 4.15
N GLY A 151 -8.70 -10.60 3.13
CA GLY A 151 -8.75 -11.02 1.75
C GLY A 151 -9.13 -9.86 0.84
N ARG A 152 -9.65 -10.21 -0.34
CA ARG A 152 -10.02 -9.24 -1.37
C ARG A 152 -10.98 -8.19 -0.83
N SER A 153 -10.63 -6.93 -1.02
CA SER A 153 -11.46 -5.78 -0.70
C SER A 153 -11.05 -4.60 -1.57
N SER A 154 -11.93 -3.61 -1.73
CA SER A 154 -11.57 -2.39 -2.46
C SER A 154 -12.20 -1.15 -1.84
N ILE A 155 -11.51 -0.03 -1.95
CA ILE A 155 -12.00 1.29 -1.60
C ILE A 155 -12.21 2.07 -2.89
N ARG A 156 -13.44 2.51 -3.12
CA ARG A 156 -13.87 3.22 -4.32
C ARG A 156 -14.68 4.45 -3.96
N VAL A 157 -14.89 5.34 -4.92
CA VAL A 157 -15.92 6.37 -4.77
C VAL A 157 -17.28 5.67 -4.78
N CYS A 158 -18.15 5.96 -3.81
CA CYS A 158 -19.47 5.33 -3.73
C CYS A 158 -20.27 5.59 -5.01
N GLN A 159 -20.99 4.57 -5.50
CA GLN A 159 -21.88 4.75 -6.65
C GLN A 159 -22.98 5.76 -6.30
N GLY A 160 -23.20 6.75 -7.17
CA GLY A 160 -24.12 7.87 -6.91
C GLY A 160 -23.48 9.11 -6.28
N ALA A 161 -22.22 9.05 -5.82
CA ALA A 161 -21.49 10.26 -5.43
C ALA A 161 -21.20 11.07 -6.70
N ALA A 162 -21.79 12.28 -6.79
CA ALA A 162 -21.57 13.20 -7.90
C ALA A 162 -20.07 13.34 -8.17
N ARG A 163 -19.64 13.09 -9.41
CA ARG A 163 -18.26 13.31 -9.84
C ARG A 163 -17.85 14.73 -9.44
N PRO A 164 -16.87 14.93 -8.55
CA PRO A 164 -16.27 16.25 -8.39
C PRO A 164 -15.73 16.64 -9.76
N ALA A 165 -16.06 17.85 -10.19
CA ALA A 165 -15.85 18.37 -11.54
C ALA A 165 -14.36 18.38 -11.96
N LEU A 166 -13.82 17.22 -12.35
CA LEU A 166 -12.51 17.11 -12.99
C LEU A 166 -12.60 17.32 -14.51
N GLN A 167 -13.77 17.69 -15.04
CA GLN A 167 -13.99 17.95 -16.47
C GLN A 167 -13.80 19.41 -16.88
N ARG A 168 -13.74 20.37 -15.95
CA ARG A 168 -13.62 21.80 -16.30
C ARG A 168 -12.25 22.24 -16.82
N ARG A 169 -11.21 21.40 -16.77
CA ARG A 169 -9.86 21.73 -17.31
C ARG A 169 -9.54 21.12 -18.67
N LEU A 170 -10.45 20.33 -19.27
CA LEU A 170 -10.23 19.69 -20.57
C LEU A 170 -11.14 20.23 -21.69
N SER A 171 -12.17 21.01 -21.37
CA SER A 171 -12.90 21.80 -22.36
C SER A 171 -12.25 23.18 -22.47
N GLY A 172 -11.26 23.32 -23.36
CA GLY A 172 -10.61 24.59 -23.66
C GLY A 172 -11.61 25.62 -24.21
N GLN A 173 -12.25 26.36 -23.32
CA GLN A 173 -12.88 27.63 -23.66
C GLN A 173 -11.81 28.71 -23.53
N SER A 174 -11.26 29.08 -24.68
CA SER A 174 -10.48 30.30 -24.86
C SER A 174 -11.28 31.48 -24.34
N ALA A 175 -10.74 32.20 -23.36
CA ALA A 175 -11.25 33.52 -23.01
C ALA A 175 -10.89 34.47 -24.16
N GLU A 176 -11.90 35.00 -24.84
CA GLU A 176 -11.76 36.16 -25.71
C GLU A 176 -11.18 37.33 -24.92
N VAL A 177 -10.13 37.91 -25.48
CA VAL A 177 -9.58 39.20 -25.07
C VAL A 177 -10.52 40.27 -25.63
N LEU A 178 -11.26 40.94 -24.76
CA LEU A 178 -11.98 42.17 -25.08
C LEU A 178 -11.03 43.35 -24.85
N VAL A 179 -10.68 43.99 -25.97
CA VAL A 179 -10.17 45.35 -26.26
C VAL A 179 -9.58 46.14 -25.10
#